data_AF-A0A7Y0KCC6-F1
#
_entry.id   AF-A0A7Y0KCC6-F1
#
_cell.length_a   1.000
_cell.length_b   1.000
_cell.length_c   1.000
_cell.angle_alpha   90.00
_cell.angle_beta   90.00
_cell.angle_gamma   90.00
#
_symmetry.space_group_name_H-M   'P 1'
#
loop_
_entity.id
_entity.type
_entity.pdbx_description
1 polymer ?
#
loop_
_entity_poly.entity_id
_entity_poly.type
_entity_poly.pdbx_seq_one_letter_code
_entity_poly.pdbx_strand_id
1 'polypeptide(L)'
;MKERREKLIELLGDYPKAKNRTVQLIRKETKNNYILESLLLQLNEEESVPAYFAKPLKQDDPLPIVIFNHSHGGNFDQGKEELLVSSSYLQSPPFVEAITNLGYAVGSIDMWGFNERKGKAESELVKEMLLEGRTLWGMRIFDNIAFLDYLVERTDVDKNRVAAIGMSMGGLMSWWLAALDNRIRVTVDIAAQVHIETLKQKRGLDHHGFYYYVPGFLKSFSTLSVQALIAPRPRLSLVGKDDRMCPIEGAMLLDEELVKMYRKYNAEDHWNSRIVTGGHQETKEMRKQWETFLQKHL
;
A
#
# COMPACT_ATOMS: atom_id res chain seq x y z
N MET A 1 7.57 17.69 10.43
CA MET A 1 6.97 16.67 9.53
C MET A 1 7.78 16.48 8.25
N LYS A 2 8.12 17.55 7.50
CA LYS A 2 8.93 17.46 6.28
C LYS A 2 10.31 16.81 6.51
N GLU A 3 11.11 17.35 7.42
CA GLU A 3 12.43 16.80 7.78
C GLU A 3 12.36 15.33 8.23
N ARG A 4 11.31 14.94 8.97
CA ARG A 4 11.10 13.55 9.35
C ARG A 4 10.83 12.63 8.16
N ARG A 5 10.11 13.10 7.13
CA ARG A 5 9.93 12.32 5.89
C ARG A 5 11.21 12.23 5.09
N GLU A 6 11.96 13.32 5.00
CA GLU A 6 13.28 13.34 4.33
C GLU A 6 14.24 12.34 4.99
N LYS A 7 14.31 12.32 6.33
CA LYS A 7 15.11 11.33 7.07
C LYS A 7 14.61 9.90 6.87
N LEU A 8 13.29 9.70 6.75
CA LEU A 8 12.72 8.38 6.48
C LEU A 8 13.07 7.90 5.07
N ILE A 9 13.03 8.80 4.07
CA ILE A 9 13.46 8.53 2.69
C ILE A 9 14.95 8.18 2.64
N GLU A 10 15.80 8.94 3.34
CA GLU A 10 17.24 8.67 3.43
C GLU A 10 17.53 7.25 3.96
N LEU A 11 16.76 6.77 4.95
CA LEU A 11 16.92 5.40 5.46
C LEU A 11 16.51 4.31 4.46
N LEU A 12 15.61 4.62 3.52
CA LEU A 12 15.21 3.67 2.46
C LEU A 12 16.31 3.48 1.40
N GLY A 13 17.28 4.38 1.37
CA GLY A 13 18.40 4.41 0.43
C GLY A 13 18.08 5.19 -0.84
N ASP A 14 19.06 5.20 -1.75
CA ASP A 14 18.96 5.96 -2.99
C ASP A 14 17.87 5.41 -3.92
N TYR A 15 17.11 6.32 -4.55
CA TYR A 15 16.15 5.98 -5.59
C TYR A 15 16.71 6.33 -6.98
N PRO A 16 16.97 5.35 -7.85
CA PRO A 16 17.30 5.61 -9.25
C PRO A 16 16.02 5.99 -10.02
N LYS A 17 15.45 7.16 -9.71
CA LYS A 17 14.25 7.69 -10.38
C LYS A 17 14.52 7.84 -11.88
N ALA A 18 13.61 7.36 -12.73
CA ALA A 18 13.73 7.55 -14.17
C ALA A 18 13.82 9.04 -14.52
N LYS A 19 14.81 9.42 -15.34
CA LYS A 19 14.95 10.80 -15.85
C LYS A 19 13.73 11.25 -16.65
N ASN A 20 13.19 10.35 -17.46
CA ASN A 20 11.97 10.55 -18.23
C ASN A 20 11.04 9.36 -18.00
N ARG A 21 9.87 9.60 -17.41
CA ARG A 21 8.84 8.56 -17.30
C ARG A 21 8.23 8.28 -18.67
N THR A 22 8.24 7.03 -19.08
CA THR A 22 7.49 6.57 -20.26
C THR A 22 6.30 5.72 -19.82
N VAL A 23 5.20 5.83 -20.56
CA VAL A 23 3.98 5.05 -20.33
C VAL A 23 3.56 4.44 -21.66
N GLN A 24 3.54 3.12 -21.71
CA GLN A 24 3.06 2.38 -22.87
C GLN A 24 1.75 1.67 -22.51
N LEU A 25 0.68 1.98 -23.26
CA LEU A 25 -0.54 1.18 -23.23
C LEU A 25 -0.32 -0.12 -24.00
N ILE A 26 -0.32 -1.24 -23.29
CA ILE A 26 -0.16 -2.58 -23.88
C ILE A 26 -1.51 -3.10 -24.39
N ARG A 27 -2.54 -2.95 -23.56
CA ARG A 27 -3.88 -3.47 -23.87
C ARG A 27 -4.95 -2.63 -23.20
N LYS A 28 -6.09 -2.46 -23.89
CA LYS A 28 -7.30 -1.88 -23.33
C LYS A 28 -8.48 -2.82 -23.56
N GLU A 29 -9.22 -3.12 -22.49
CA GLU A 29 -10.35 -4.05 -22.54
C GLU A 29 -11.57 -3.45 -21.84
N THR A 30 -12.74 -3.59 -22.48
CA THR A 30 -14.02 -3.35 -21.81
C THR A 30 -14.48 -4.64 -21.16
N LYS A 31 -14.52 -4.66 -19.83
CA LYS A 31 -15.14 -5.74 -19.03
C LYS A 31 -16.60 -5.37 -18.74
N ASN A 32 -17.31 -6.21 -18.00
CA ASN A 32 -18.76 -6.06 -17.80
C ASN A 32 -19.17 -4.72 -17.16
N ASN A 33 -18.37 -4.21 -16.20
CA ASN A 33 -18.67 -3.01 -15.41
C ASN A 33 -17.50 -1.99 -15.35
N TYR A 34 -16.34 -2.31 -15.93
CA TYR A 34 -15.18 -1.41 -15.96
C TYR A 34 -14.36 -1.56 -17.24
N ILE A 35 -13.55 -0.54 -17.52
CA ILE A 35 -12.49 -0.56 -18.53
C ILE A 35 -11.19 -0.90 -17.83
N LEU A 36 -10.41 -1.83 -18.38
CA LEU A 36 -9.08 -2.20 -17.91
C LEU A 36 -8.02 -1.76 -18.91
N GLU A 37 -6.99 -1.07 -18.44
CA GLU A 37 -5.78 -0.72 -19.17
C GLU A 37 -4.60 -1.48 -18.57
N SER A 38 -3.95 -2.31 -19.39
CA SER A 38 -2.66 -2.93 -19.08
C SER A 38 -1.56 -2.02 -19.59
N LEU A 39 -0.65 -1.63 -18.70
CA LEU A 39 0.38 -0.63 -18.94
C LEU A 39 1.76 -1.21 -18.67
N LEU A 40 2.77 -0.70 -19.39
CA LEU A 40 4.17 -0.88 -19.08
C LEU A 40 4.79 0.51 -18.86
N LEU A 41 5.37 0.73 -17.68
CA LEU A 41 5.85 2.04 -17.25
C LEU A 41 7.37 2.01 -17.04
N GLN A 42 8.08 3.07 -17.41
CA GLN A 42 9.46 3.27 -16.94
C GLN A 42 9.44 4.24 -15.75
N LEU A 43 9.52 3.71 -14.53
CA LEU A 43 9.44 4.51 -13.29
C LEU A 43 10.80 4.74 -12.63
N ASN A 44 11.71 3.78 -12.77
CA ASN A 44 13.09 3.83 -12.29
C ASN A 44 14.07 3.63 -13.47
N GLU A 45 15.38 3.69 -13.25
CA GLU A 45 16.40 3.50 -14.31
C GLU A 45 16.81 2.03 -14.54
N GLU A 46 16.26 1.07 -13.78
CA GLU A 46 16.73 -0.33 -13.78
C GLU A 46 15.82 -1.27 -14.58
N GLU A 47 14.50 -1.16 -14.42
CA GLU A 47 13.56 -2.05 -15.08
C GLU A 47 12.21 -1.38 -15.38
N SER A 48 11.48 -1.94 -16.33
CA SER A 48 10.10 -1.53 -16.60
C SER A 48 9.15 -2.10 -15.54
N VAL A 49 8.08 -1.37 -15.25
CA VAL A 49 7.12 -1.65 -14.20
C VAL A 49 5.75 -1.94 -14.85
N PRO A 50 5.31 -3.21 -14.89
CA PRO A 50 3.99 -3.59 -15.35
C PRO A 50 2.91 -3.10 -14.39
N ALA A 51 1.82 -2.59 -14.95
CA ALA A 51 0.76 -1.95 -14.17
C ALA A 51 -0.63 -2.20 -14.76
N TYR A 52 -1.62 -2.13 -13.88
CA TYR A 52 -3.03 -2.03 -14.24
C TYR A 52 -3.58 -0.67 -13.85
N PHE A 53 -4.46 -0.15 -14.70
CA PHE A 53 -5.38 0.93 -14.38
C PHE A 53 -6.79 0.50 -14.80
N ALA A 54 -7.76 0.59 -13.90
CA ALA A 54 -9.15 0.27 -14.19
C ALA A 54 -10.07 1.40 -13.75
N LYS A 55 -11.16 1.60 -14.50
CA LYS A 55 -12.16 2.63 -14.18
C LYS A 55 -13.57 2.21 -14.60
N PRO A 56 -14.63 2.75 -13.99
CA PRO A 56 -16.02 2.49 -14.39
C PRO A 56 -16.27 2.81 -15.86
N LEU A 57 -17.26 2.15 -16.49
CA LEU A 57 -17.60 2.35 -17.90
C LEU A 57 -18.06 3.78 -18.23
N LYS A 58 -18.77 4.41 -17.29
CA LYS A 58 -19.30 5.77 -17.43
C LYS A 58 -18.48 6.73 -16.59
N GLN A 59 -18.06 7.81 -17.22
CA GLN A 59 -17.28 8.86 -16.59
C GLN A 59 -17.60 10.20 -17.25
N ASP A 60 -18.24 11.09 -16.50
CA ASP A 60 -18.47 12.47 -16.93
C ASP A 60 -17.41 13.43 -16.35
N ASP A 61 -16.90 13.11 -15.15
CA ASP A 61 -15.91 13.90 -14.41
C ASP A 61 -14.64 13.09 -14.05
N PRO A 62 -13.50 13.73 -13.73
CA PRO A 62 -12.32 13.05 -13.18
C PRO A 62 -12.66 12.23 -11.92
N LEU A 63 -12.21 10.97 -11.90
CA LEU A 63 -12.58 9.99 -10.87
C LEU A 63 -11.63 10.05 -9.67
N PRO A 64 -12.11 9.85 -8.43
CA PRO A 64 -11.22 9.45 -7.35
C PRO A 64 -10.44 8.21 -7.74
N ILE A 65 -9.19 8.13 -7.27
CA ILE A 65 -8.28 7.03 -7.58
C ILE A 65 -7.88 6.30 -6.31
N VAL A 66 -7.93 4.98 -6.37
CA VAL A 66 -7.42 4.09 -5.33
C VAL A 66 -6.15 3.41 -5.85
N ILE A 67 -5.04 3.53 -5.13
CA ILE A 67 -3.86 2.69 -5.35
C ILE A 67 -4.07 1.40 -4.57
N PHE A 68 -4.28 0.30 -5.29
CA PHE A 68 -4.27 -1.04 -4.72
C PHE A 68 -2.84 -1.57 -4.69
N ASN A 69 -2.41 -1.99 -3.50
CA ASN A 69 -1.12 -2.60 -3.27
C ASN A 69 -1.33 -4.10 -3.01
N HIS A 70 -0.78 -4.94 -3.88
CA HIS A 70 -0.89 -6.39 -3.73
C HIS A 70 -0.15 -6.89 -2.48
N SER A 71 -0.66 -7.97 -1.92
CA SER A 71 -0.07 -8.69 -0.80
C SER A 71 1.11 -9.56 -1.25
N HIS A 72 1.88 -10.08 -0.29
CA HIS A 72 2.99 -10.97 -0.60
C HIS A 72 2.55 -12.43 -0.75
N GLY A 73 1.71 -12.93 0.17
CA GLY A 73 1.07 -14.26 0.12
C GLY A 73 1.99 -15.49 0.03
N GLY A 74 3.32 -15.31 0.10
CA GLY A 74 4.29 -16.29 -0.41
C GLY A 74 4.14 -16.60 -1.92
N ASN A 75 3.27 -15.90 -2.63
CA ASN A 75 2.94 -16.15 -4.03
C ASN A 75 3.57 -15.06 -4.91
N PHE A 76 4.80 -15.33 -5.34
CA PHE A 76 5.53 -14.42 -6.23
C PHE A 76 4.93 -14.33 -7.63
N ASP A 77 4.00 -15.21 -8.01
CA ASP A 77 3.39 -15.21 -9.35
C ASP A 77 2.22 -14.22 -9.46
N GLN A 78 1.61 -13.83 -8.34
CA GLN A 78 0.39 -13.02 -8.36
C GLN A 78 0.66 -11.56 -8.72
N GLY A 79 1.46 -10.86 -7.90
CA GLY A 79 1.70 -9.42 -8.07
C GLY A 79 0.41 -8.62 -8.25
N LYS A 80 0.39 -7.69 -9.20
CA LYS A 80 -0.75 -6.86 -9.58
C LYS A 80 -1.98 -7.66 -10.05
N GLU A 81 -1.85 -8.93 -10.44
CA GLU A 81 -3.02 -9.77 -10.79
C GLU A 81 -3.95 -9.95 -9.61
N GLU A 82 -3.47 -9.77 -8.37
CA GLU A 82 -4.32 -9.81 -7.17
C GLU A 82 -5.44 -8.75 -7.22
N LEU A 83 -5.24 -7.66 -7.96
CA LEU A 83 -6.29 -6.67 -8.21
C LEU A 83 -7.47 -7.28 -8.98
N LEU A 84 -7.19 -8.17 -9.95
CA LEU A 84 -8.17 -8.77 -10.84
C LEU A 84 -8.69 -10.11 -10.32
N VAL A 85 -7.85 -10.86 -9.61
CA VAL A 85 -8.13 -12.21 -9.11
C VAL A 85 -7.71 -12.27 -7.64
N SER A 86 -8.69 -12.30 -6.75
CA SER A 86 -8.44 -12.41 -5.31
C SER A 86 -7.63 -13.66 -4.95
N SER A 87 -6.57 -13.47 -4.18
CA SER A 87 -5.92 -14.57 -3.45
C SER A 87 -6.90 -15.28 -2.51
N SER A 88 -6.60 -16.51 -2.11
CA SER A 88 -7.52 -17.37 -1.32
C SER A 88 -7.93 -16.79 0.04
N TYR A 89 -7.16 -15.85 0.58
CA TYR A 89 -7.42 -15.13 1.84
C TYR A 89 -8.08 -13.76 1.63
N LEU A 90 -8.46 -13.42 0.39
CA LEU A 90 -9.17 -12.19 0.05
C LEU A 90 -10.63 -12.49 -0.33
N GLN A 91 -11.50 -11.49 -0.17
CA GLN A 91 -12.91 -11.65 -0.49
C GLN A 91 -13.18 -11.52 -2.00
N SER A 92 -14.32 -12.08 -2.41
CA SER A 92 -14.94 -11.87 -3.71
C SER A 92 -16.10 -10.87 -3.57
N PRO A 93 -16.37 -9.99 -4.55
CA PRO A 93 -15.66 -9.84 -5.82
C PRO A 93 -14.22 -9.31 -5.65
N PRO A 94 -13.33 -9.44 -6.66
CA PRO A 94 -11.96 -8.92 -6.59
C PRO A 94 -11.93 -7.41 -6.40
N PHE A 95 -10.79 -6.88 -5.95
CA PHE A 95 -10.65 -5.44 -5.64
C PHE A 95 -10.98 -4.54 -6.83
N VAL A 96 -10.67 -4.96 -8.06
CA VAL A 96 -11.02 -4.19 -9.27
C VAL A 96 -12.52 -3.95 -9.38
N GLU A 97 -13.33 -4.98 -9.20
CA GLU A 97 -14.78 -4.90 -9.28
C GLU A 97 -15.34 -4.17 -8.06
N ALA A 98 -14.85 -4.51 -6.86
CA ALA A 98 -15.30 -3.87 -5.63
C ALA A 98 -15.08 -2.35 -5.68
N ILE A 99 -13.91 -1.88 -6.09
CA ILE A 99 -13.56 -0.46 -6.13
C ILE A 99 -14.26 0.26 -7.30
N THR A 100 -14.29 -0.33 -8.50
CA THR A 100 -14.98 0.31 -9.64
C THR A 100 -16.50 0.38 -9.44
N ASN A 101 -17.10 -0.58 -8.73
CA ASN A 101 -18.52 -0.50 -8.35
C ASN A 101 -18.82 0.63 -7.36
N LEU A 102 -17.83 1.12 -6.61
CA LEU A 102 -17.97 2.32 -5.78
C LEU A 102 -17.86 3.63 -6.58
N GLY A 103 -17.58 3.56 -7.89
CA GLY A 103 -17.41 4.72 -8.75
C GLY A 103 -15.99 5.29 -8.75
N TYR A 104 -14.99 4.52 -8.32
CA TYR A 104 -13.59 4.94 -8.27
C TYR A 104 -12.75 4.29 -9.37
N ALA A 105 -11.73 4.99 -9.84
CA ALA A 105 -10.64 4.38 -10.57
C ALA A 105 -9.73 3.61 -9.60
N VAL A 106 -9.01 2.60 -10.11
CA VAL A 106 -8.03 1.83 -9.33
C VAL A 106 -6.78 1.54 -10.14
N GLY A 107 -5.61 1.70 -9.53
CA GLY A 107 -4.32 1.36 -10.12
C GLY A 107 -3.53 0.38 -9.26
N SER A 108 -2.75 -0.51 -9.88
CA SER A 108 -1.83 -1.42 -9.20
C SER A 108 -0.58 -1.65 -10.05
N ILE A 109 0.57 -1.84 -9.42
CA ILE A 109 1.82 -2.22 -10.09
C ILE A 109 2.33 -3.56 -9.59
N ASP A 110 3.12 -4.25 -10.41
CA ASP A 110 3.97 -5.32 -9.92
C ASP A 110 5.10 -4.72 -9.09
N MET A 111 5.17 -5.07 -7.80
CA MET A 111 6.30 -4.70 -6.95
C MET A 111 7.53 -5.55 -7.31
N TRP A 112 8.73 -5.01 -7.05
CA TRP A 112 10.02 -5.69 -7.28
C TRP A 112 9.99 -7.16 -6.83
N GLY A 113 10.35 -8.08 -7.75
CA GLY A 113 10.40 -9.52 -7.50
C GLY A 113 9.08 -10.27 -7.65
N PHE A 114 7.99 -9.61 -8.06
CA PHE A 114 6.68 -10.24 -8.26
C PHE A 114 6.24 -10.25 -9.73
N ASN A 115 5.46 -11.28 -10.06
CA ASN A 115 4.84 -11.54 -11.35
C ASN A 115 5.77 -11.25 -12.53
N GLU A 116 5.48 -10.23 -13.34
CA GLU A 116 6.25 -9.92 -14.55
C GLU A 116 7.63 -9.32 -14.24
N ARG A 117 7.92 -8.98 -12.97
CA ARG A 117 9.22 -8.52 -12.44
C ARG A 117 9.94 -9.60 -11.63
N LYS A 118 9.55 -10.87 -11.78
CA LYS A 118 10.32 -12.01 -11.25
C LYS A 118 11.62 -12.20 -12.05
N GLY A 119 12.53 -12.96 -11.48
CA GLY A 119 13.76 -13.41 -12.14
C GLY A 119 14.86 -13.71 -11.14
N LYS A 120 15.00 -12.84 -10.14
CA LYS A 120 15.84 -13.05 -8.95
C LYS A 120 15.00 -13.46 -7.76
N ALA A 121 15.56 -14.29 -6.88
CA ALA A 121 14.90 -14.60 -5.61
C ALA A 121 14.81 -13.34 -4.75
N GLU A 122 13.76 -13.18 -3.94
CA GLU A 122 13.64 -11.99 -3.07
C GLU A 122 14.86 -11.82 -2.15
N SER A 123 15.41 -12.93 -1.65
CA SER A 123 16.62 -12.89 -0.82
C SER A 123 17.87 -12.41 -1.57
N GLU A 124 17.93 -12.59 -2.89
CA GLU A 124 19.01 -12.08 -3.74
C GLU A 124 18.83 -10.59 -3.95
N LEU A 125 17.61 -10.14 -4.29
CA LEU A 125 17.28 -8.72 -4.41
C LEU A 125 17.59 -7.94 -3.12
N VAL A 126 17.25 -8.50 -1.95
CA VAL A 126 17.58 -7.87 -0.67
C VAL A 126 19.10 -7.71 -0.51
N LYS A 127 19.88 -8.75 -0.82
CA LYS A 127 21.34 -8.70 -0.66
C LYS A 127 21.98 -7.69 -1.62
N GLU A 128 21.57 -7.68 -2.88
CA GLU A 128 22.07 -6.72 -3.87
C GLU A 128 21.79 -5.28 -3.44
N MET A 129 20.55 -4.98 -3.06
CA MET A 129 20.17 -3.63 -2.62
C MET A 129 20.99 -3.20 -1.41
N LEU A 130 21.18 -4.08 -0.42
CA LEU A 130 21.99 -3.76 0.76
C LEU A 130 23.46 -3.47 0.42
N LEU A 131 24.04 -4.16 -0.57
CA LEU A 131 25.42 -3.91 -1.03
C LEU A 131 25.60 -2.53 -1.66
N GLU A 132 24.51 -1.96 -2.19
CA GLU A 132 24.51 -0.67 -2.88
C GLU A 132 23.97 0.46 -1.99
N GLY A 133 23.75 0.21 -0.70
CA GLY A 133 23.21 1.21 0.23
C GLY A 133 21.70 1.47 0.05
N ARG A 134 20.99 0.55 -0.59
CA ARG A 134 19.56 0.61 -0.89
C ARG A 134 18.79 -0.44 -0.08
N THR A 135 17.47 -0.31 -0.02
CA THR A 135 16.61 -1.35 0.56
C THR A 135 15.55 -1.80 -0.45
N LEU A 136 15.22 -3.10 -0.44
CA LEU A 136 14.14 -3.60 -1.29
C LEU A 136 12.79 -2.94 -0.94
N TRP A 137 12.54 -2.63 0.35
CA TRP A 137 11.38 -1.83 0.75
C TRP A 137 11.36 -0.46 0.09
N GLY A 138 12.50 0.24 0.12
CA GLY A 138 12.68 1.54 -0.52
C GLY A 138 12.32 1.49 -1.99
N MET A 139 12.89 0.54 -2.73
CA MET A 139 12.61 0.38 -4.17
C MET A 139 11.11 0.14 -4.46
N ARG A 140 10.44 -0.70 -3.65
CA ARG A 140 8.98 -0.92 -3.78
C ARG A 140 8.14 0.33 -3.45
N ILE A 141 8.54 1.10 -2.44
CA ILE A 141 7.88 2.37 -2.09
C ILE A 141 8.09 3.41 -3.19
N PHE A 142 9.32 3.58 -3.65
CA PHE A 142 9.66 4.60 -4.63
C PHE A 142 8.95 4.39 -5.97
N ASP A 143 8.84 3.14 -6.43
CA ASP A 143 8.02 2.83 -7.60
C ASP A 143 6.54 3.15 -7.39
N ASN A 144 5.99 2.94 -6.19
CA ASN A 144 4.62 3.36 -5.87
C ASN A 144 4.44 4.88 -5.83
N ILE A 145 5.44 5.63 -5.35
CA ILE A 145 5.43 7.11 -5.41
C ILE A 145 5.50 7.58 -6.87
N ALA A 146 6.35 6.97 -7.70
CA ALA A 146 6.45 7.29 -9.12
C ALA A 146 5.21 6.87 -9.92
N PHE A 147 4.56 5.77 -9.52
CA PHE A 147 3.27 5.37 -10.07
C PHE A 147 2.18 6.36 -9.70
N LEU A 148 2.17 6.86 -8.47
CA LEU A 148 1.29 7.95 -8.05
C LEU A 148 1.54 9.23 -8.87
N ASP A 149 2.80 9.59 -9.15
CA ASP A 149 3.13 10.72 -10.05
C ASP A 149 2.42 10.56 -11.41
N TYR A 150 2.44 9.36 -11.99
CA TYR A 150 1.71 9.07 -13.22
C TYR A 150 0.19 9.19 -13.06
N LEU A 151 -0.38 8.56 -12.04
CA LEU A 151 -1.83 8.50 -11.87
C LEU A 151 -2.45 9.89 -11.71
N VAL A 152 -1.80 10.79 -10.96
CA VAL A 152 -2.34 12.15 -10.71
C VAL A 152 -2.16 13.12 -11.88
N GLU A 153 -1.41 12.73 -12.91
CA GLU A 153 -1.28 13.47 -14.16
C GLU A 153 -2.31 13.07 -15.22
N ARG A 154 -3.00 11.93 -15.02
CA ARG A 154 -4.06 11.50 -15.92
C ARG A 154 -5.23 12.49 -15.88
N THR A 155 -5.76 12.83 -17.06
CA THR A 155 -6.89 13.77 -17.18
C THR A 155 -8.22 13.19 -16.68
N ASP A 156 -8.30 11.86 -16.59
CA ASP A 156 -9.47 11.13 -16.12
C ASP A 156 -9.44 10.82 -14.61
N VAL A 157 -8.46 11.35 -13.87
CA VAL A 157 -8.27 11.16 -12.43
C VAL A 157 -8.33 12.50 -11.69
N ASP A 158 -9.08 12.53 -10.59
CA ASP A 158 -9.05 13.64 -9.65
C ASP A 158 -7.86 13.50 -8.68
N LYS A 159 -6.80 14.25 -8.96
CA LYS A 159 -5.58 14.28 -8.14
C LYS A 159 -5.78 14.69 -6.67
N ASN A 160 -6.93 15.28 -6.32
CA ASN A 160 -7.22 15.66 -4.95
C ASN A 160 -7.91 14.56 -4.15
N ARG A 161 -8.41 13.51 -4.81
CA ARG A 161 -9.11 12.37 -4.21
C ARG A 161 -8.35 11.08 -4.48
N VAL A 162 -7.31 10.85 -3.67
CA VAL A 162 -6.42 9.69 -3.80
C VAL A 162 -6.47 8.86 -2.52
N ALA A 163 -6.72 7.56 -2.65
CA ALA A 163 -6.60 6.59 -1.56
C ALA A 163 -5.51 5.55 -1.83
N ALA A 164 -5.02 4.93 -0.77
CA ALA A 164 -4.21 3.71 -0.85
C ALA A 164 -4.85 2.61 0.00
N ILE A 165 -4.91 1.40 -0.56
CA ILE A 165 -5.42 0.20 0.11
C ILE A 165 -4.57 -1.03 -0.26
N GLY A 166 -4.46 -1.96 0.67
CA GLY A 166 -3.87 -3.27 0.42
C GLY A 166 -3.91 -4.17 1.65
N MET A 167 -3.57 -5.44 1.45
CA MET A 167 -3.47 -6.43 2.52
C MET A 167 -2.03 -6.83 2.81
N SER A 168 -1.67 -7.05 4.08
CA SER A 168 -0.37 -7.57 4.50
C SER A 168 0.77 -6.66 4.03
N MET A 169 1.70 -7.13 3.19
CA MET A 169 2.68 -6.29 2.50
C MET A 169 2.04 -5.07 1.82
N GLY A 170 0.89 -5.24 1.17
CA GLY A 170 0.16 -4.16 0.53
C GLY A 170 -0.47 -3.18 1.52
N GLY A 171 -0.86 -3.67 2.70
CA GLY A 171 -1.34 -2.81 3.79
C GLY A 171 -0.19 -1.99 4.39
N LEU A 172 0.98 -2.62 4.59
CA LEU A 172 2.23 -1.93 4.96
C LEU A 172 2.55 -0.85 3.93
N MET A 173 2.54 -1.20 2.64
CA MET A 173 2.78 -0.25 1.56
C MET A 173 1.81 0.93 1.61
N SER A 174 0.53 0.68 1.87
CA SER A 174 -0.50 1.72 1.90
C SER A 174 -0.23 2.78 2.97
N TRP A 175 0.10 2.39 4.21
CA TRP A 175 0.38 3.36 5.26
C TRP A 175 1.79 3.95 5.19
N TRP A 176 2.79 3.22 4.65
CA TRP A 176 4.11 3.79 4.36
C TRP A 176 4.03 4.85 3.25
N LEU A 177 3.31 4.57 2.17
CA LEU A 177 3.08 5.50 1.07
C LEU A 177 2.36 6.75 1.59
N ALA A 178 1.31 6.58 2.41
CA ALA A 178 0.64 7.70 3.05
C ALA A 178 1.58 8.51 3.95
N ALA A 179 2.41 7.85 4.77
CA ALA A 179 3.36 8.53 5.64
C ALA A 179 4.38 9.37 4.85
N LEU A 180 4.80 8.93 3.67
CA LEU A 180 5.81 9.57 2.84
C LEU A 180 5.24 10.59 1.84
N ASP A 181 4.02 10.39 1.35
CA ASP A 181 3.39 11.22 0.33
C ASP A 181 2.06 11.80 0.81
N ASN A 182 1.96 13.13 0.85
CA ASN A 182 0.78 13.85 1.31
C ASN A 182 -0.37 13.85 0.30
N ARG A 183 -0.14 13.42 -0.95
CA ARG A 183 -1.19 13.30 -1.96
C ARG A 183 -2.15 12.17 -1.64
N ILE A 184 -1.71 11.11 -0.96
CA ILE A 184 -2.61 10.09 -0.40
C ILE A 184 -3.50 10.75 0.66
N ARG A 185 -4.80 10.84 0.41
CA ARG A 185 -5.79 11.49 1.28
C ARG A 185 -6.48 10.53 2.23
N VAL A 186 -6.69 9.29 1.78
CA VAL A 186 -7.35 8.23 2.56
C VAL A 186 -6.47 6.98 2.56
N THR A 187 -6.35 6.32 3.69
CA THR A 187 -5.53 5.11 3.82
C THR A 187 -6.33 3.99 4.44
N VAL A 188 -6.29 2.81 3.81
CA VAL A 188 -6.84 1.59 4.39
C VAL A 188 -5.73 0.55 4.44
N ASP A 189 -5.51 -0.06 5.61
CA ASP A 189 -4.61 -1.18 5.76
C ASP A 189 -5.34 -2.42 6.30
N ILE A 190 -5.19 -3.54 5.61
CA ILE A 190 -5.79 -4.83 6.00
C ILE A 190 -4.66 -5.75 6.45
N ALA A 191 -4.78 -6.33 7.65
CA ALA A 191 -3.80 -7.25 8.24
C ALA A 191 -2.35 -6.71 8.22
N ALA A 192 -2.17 -5.41 8.53
CA ALA A 192 -0.88 -4.74 8.40
C ALA A 192 -0.55 -3.69 9.49
N GLN A 193 -1.27 -3.71 10.62
CA GLN A 193 -0.98 -2.86 11.78
C GLN A 193 0.19 -3.42 12.60
N VAL A 194 1.35 -3.54 11.95
CA VAL A 194 2.54 -4.19 12.49
C VAL A 194 3.31 -3.23 13.38
N HIS A 195 3.50 -3.60 14.64
CA HIS A 195 4.37 -2.90 15.60
C HIS A 195 5.72 -3.63 15.73
N ILE A 196 6.78 -3.09 15.13
CA ILE A 196 8.11 -3.74 15.04
C ILE A 196 8.68 -4.02 16.43
N GLU A 197 8.47 -3.12 17.38
CA GLU A 197 8.95 -3.22 18.75
C GLU A 197 8.31 -4.41 19.47
N THR A 198 7.01 -4.63 19.29
CA THR A 198 6.32 -5.83 19.81
C THR A 198 6.80 -7.10 19.12
N LEU A 199 7.03 -7.07 17.80
CA LEU A 199 7.62 -8.22 17.10
C LEU A 199 8.99 -8.60 17.68
N LYS A 200 9.86 -7.62 17.96
CA LYS A 200 11.16 -7.87 18.61
C LYS A 200 11.00 -8.52 19.97
N GLN A 201 10.12 -7.98 20.81
CA GLN A 201 9.86 -8.50 22.16
C GLN A 201 9.33 -9.94 22.11
N LYS A 202 8.49 -10.25 21.12
CA LYS A 202 7.87 -11.58 20.94
C LYS A 202 8.67 -12.53 20.06
N ARG A 203 9.88 -12.16 19.63
CA ARG A 203 10.70 -12.93 18.69
C ARG A 203 9.96 -13.28 17.38
N GLY A 204 9.07 -12.39 16.93
CA GLY A 204 8.21 -12.58 15.76
C GLY A 204 8.71 -11.92 14.47
N LEU A 205 9.99 -11.55 14.38
CA LEU A 205 10.52 -10.87 13.20
C LEU A 205 10.44 -11.74 11.94
N ASP A 206 10.61 -13.05 12.06
CA ASP A 206 10.54 -13.99 10.92
C ASP A 206 9.11 -14.21 10.40
N HIS A 207 8.10 -13.59 11.01
CA HIS A 207 6.75 -13.53 10.43
C HIS A 207 6.66 -12.57 9.23
N HIS A 208 7.69 -11.73 9.01
CA HIS A 208 7.77 -10.80 7.88
C HIS A 208 9.05 -11.05 7.08
N GLY A 209 8.98 -10.87 5.77
CA GLY A 209 10.13 -11.07 4.89
C GLY A 209 11.23 -10.03 5.11
N PHE A 210 12.46 -10.39 4.76
CA PHE A 210 13.63 -9.51 4.87
C PHE A 210 13.44 -8.17 4.15
N TYR A 211 12.63 -8.17 3.08
CA TYR A 211 12.32 -6.98 2.30
C TYR A 211 11.81 -5.82 3.16
N TYR A 212 11.11 -6.08 4.28
CA TYR A 212 10.48 -5.04 5.12
C TYR A 212 11.46 -4.36 6.08
N TYR A 213 12.59 -4.99 6.37
CA TYR A 213 13.50 -4.53 7.41
C TYR A 213 14.53 -3.53 6.87
N VAL A 214 14.37 -2.28 7.27
CA VAL A 214 15.25 -1.15 6.90
C VAL A 214 16.40 -1.03 7.92
N PRO A 215 17.68 -1.13 7.49
CA PRO A 215 18.82 -0.98 8.38
C PRO A 215 18.81 0.36 9.14
N GLY A 216 19.03 0.30 10.46
CA GLY A 216 19.07 1.50 11.30
C GLY A 216 17.72 2.16 11.59
N PHE A 217 16.59 1.58 11.15
CA PHE A 217 15.24 2.14 11.37
C PHE A 217 15.00 2.57 12.83
N LEU A 218 15.22 1.65 13.77
CA LEU A 218 14.99 1.88 15.21
C LEU A 218 16.00 2.86 15.87
N LYS A 219 16.99 3.37 15.14
CA LYS A 219 17.86 4.46 15.62
C LYS A 219 17.18 5.82 15.51
N SER A 220 16.26 5.98 14.56
CA SER A 220 15.66 7.29 14.23
C SER A 220 14.13 7.29 14.26
N PHE A 221 13.51 6.12 14.17
CA PHE A 221 12.05 5.96 14.10
C PHE A 221 11.56 4.82 14.98
N SER A 222 10.35 4.98 15.52
CA SER A 222 9.49 3.88 15.92
C SER A 222 8.39 3.66 14.88
N THR A 223 7.73 2.51 14.88
CA THR A 223 6.55 2.28 14.02
C THR A 223 5.51 3.38 14.22
N LEU A 224 5.18 3.70 15.48
CA LEU A 224 4.22 4.77 15.82
C LEU A 224 4.62 6.10 15.20
N SER A 225 5.93 6.42 15.22
CA SER A 225 6.41 7.70 14.74
C SER A 225 6.32 7.87 13.21
N VAL A 226 6.35 6.77 12.46
CA VAL A 226 6.06 6.78 11.01
C VAL A 226 4.57 6.95 10.78
N GLN A 227 3.73 6.18 11.49
CA GLN A 227 2.27 6.28 11.36
C GLN A 227 1.73 7.66 11.78
N ALA A 228 2.39 8.33 12.73
CA ALA A 228 2.08 9.71 13.11
C ALA A 228 2.25 10.72 11.95
N LEU A 229 3.03 10.38 10.91
CA LEU A 229 3.17 11.20 9.69
C LEU A 229 1.89 11.22 8.84
N ILE A 230 0.91 10.36 9.14
CA ILE A 230 -0.34 10.28 8.39
C ILE A 230 -1.37 11.28 8.94
N ALA A 231 -1.39 11.48 10.26
CA ALA A 231 -2.32 12.39 10.91
C ALA A 231 -2.24 13.83 10.31
N PRO A 232 -3.38 14.51 10.12
CA PRO A 232 -4.74 14.11 10.50
C PRO A 232 -5.54 13.39 9.40
N ARG A 233 -4.91 12.82 8.36
CA ARG A 233 -5.65 12.26 7.22
C ARG A 233 -6.45 11.00 7.59
N PRO A 234 -7.66 10.79 7.02
CA PRO A 234 -8.45 9.58 7.24
C PRO A 234 -7.68 8.29 7.05
N ARG A 235 -7.69 7.44 8.08
CA ARG A 235 -7.09 6.11 8.06
C ARG A 235 -7.94 5.06 8.78
N LEU A 236 -8.11 3.93 8.11
CA LEU A 236 -8.74 2.72 8.64
C LEU A 236 -7.71 1.58 8.70
N SER A 237 -7.60 0.94 9.85
CA SER A 237 -6.78 -0.25 10.06
C SER A 237 -7.65 -1.42 10.49
N LEU A 238 -7.55 -2.53 9.76
CA LEU A 238 -8.38 -3.73 9.92
C LEU A 238 -7.48 -4.94 10.21
N VAL A 239 -7.58 -5.53 11.40
CA VAL A 239 -6.73 -6.66 11.82
C VAL A 239 -7.56 -7.80 12.37
N GLY A 240 -7.22 -9.03 11.99
CA GLY A 240 -7.78 -10.23 12.62
C GLY A 240 -7.15 -10.46 13.98
N LYS A 241 -7.95 -10.71 15.02
CA LYS A 241 -7.47 -10.93 16.40
C LYS A 241 -6.49 -12.10 16.53
N ASP A 242 -6.58 -13.07 15.62
CA ASP A 242 -5.73 -14.28 15.59
C ASP A 242 -4.57 -14.15 14.59
N ASP A 243 -4.36 -12.96 13.99
CA ASP A 243 -3.26 -12.68 13.07
C ASP A 243 -1.91 -12.62 13.81
N ARG A 244 -1.08 -13.65 13.62
CA ARG A 244 0.25 -13.75 14.24
C ARG A 244 1.27 -12.80 13.62
N MET A 245 1.02 -12.26 12.42
CA MET A 245 1.88 -11.27 11.78
C MET A 245 1.66 -9.86 12.36
N CYS A 246 0.48 -9.60 12.92
CA CYS A 246 0.11 -8.37 13.62
C CYS A 246 -0.30 -8.68 15.07
N PRO A 247 0.65 -8.95 15.99
CA PRO A 247 0.31 -9.28 17.37
C PRO A 247 -0.64 -8.24 17.99
N ILE A 248 -1.73 -8.72 18.59
CA ILE A 248 -2.84 -7.89 19.07
C ILE A 248 -2.38 -6.79 20.03
N GLU A 249 -1.40 -7.07 20.88
CA GLU A 249 -0.86 -6.11 21.84
C GLU A 249 -0.17 -4.95 21.12
N GLY A 250 0.55 -5.23 20.04
CA GLY A 250 1.17 -4.20 19.21
C GLY A 250 0.13 -3.34 18.50
N ALA A 251 -0.93 -3.96 17.96
CA ALA A 251 -2.03 -3.25 17.33
C ALA A 251 -2.79 -2.35 18.32
N MET A 252 -3.08 -2.85 19.53
CA MET A 252 -3.75 -2.09 20.59
C MET A 252 -2.90 -0.92 21.10
N LEU A 253 -1.58 -1.11 21.27
CA LEU A 253 -0.66 -0.03 21.64
C LEU A 253 -0.65 1.10 20.61
N LEU A 254 -0.60 0.74 19.31
CA LEU A 254 -0.67 1.72 18.23
C LEU A 254 -2.01 2.43 18.20
N ASP A 255 -3.13 1.71 18.38
CA ASP A 255 -4.46 2.30 18.42
C ASP A 255 -4.59 3.35 19.52
N GLU A 256 -4.20 3.03 20.75
CA GLU A 256 -4.27 3.97 21.88
C GLU A 256 -3.51 5.26 21.60
N GLU A 257 -2.28 5.15 21.08
CA GLU A 257 -1.43 6.31 20.80
C GLU A 257 -1.90 7.13 19.59
N LEU A 258 -2.44 6.47 18.55
CA LEU A 258 -2.99 7.15 17.39
C LEU A 258 -4.31 7.86 17.72
N VAL A 259 -5.18 7.30 18.56
CA VAL A 259 -6.36 8.02 19.08
C VAL A 259 -5.93 9.32 19.76
N LYS A 260 -4.93 9.27 20.64
CA LYS A 260 -4.39 10.48 21.31
C LYS A 260 -3.81 11.47 20.31
N MET A 261 -3.13 10.99 19.27
CA MET A 261 -2.55 11.84 18.24
C MET A 261 -3.62 12.55 17.41
N TYR A 262 -4.60 11.83 16.89
CA TYR A 262 -5.66 12.40 16.05
C TYR A 262 -6.54 13.39 16.83
N ARG A 263 -6.77 13.15 18.13
CA ARG A 263 -7.42 14.13 19.03
C ARG A 263 -6.68 15.47 19.11
N LYS A 264 -5.34 15.48 19.09
CA LYS A 264 -4.56 16.74 19.10
C LYS A 264 -4.80 17.57 17.84
N TYR A 265 -5.29 16.96 16.76
CA TYR A 265 -5.64 17.64 15.52
C TYR A 265 -7.15 17.90 15.36
N ASN A 266 -7.98 17.59 16.38
CA ASN A 266 -9.45 17.61 16.29
C ASN A 266 -9.97 16.77 15.10
N ALA A 267 -9.35 15.61 14.88
CA ALA A 267 -9.66 14.70 13.77
C ALA A 267 -9.91 13.28 14.28
N GLU A 268 -10.55 13.12 15.44
CA GLU A 268 -10.78 11.82 16.05
C GLU A 268 -11.57 10.85 15.15
N ASP A 269 -12.47 11.36 14.33
CA ASP A 269 -13.29 10.56 13.41
C ASP A 269 -12.51 10.06 12.17
N HIS A 270 -11.31 10.59 11.94
CA HIS A 270 -10.42 10.18 10.86
C HIS A 270 -9.60 8.94 11.20
N TRP A 271 -9.37 8.60 12.48
CA TRP A 271 -8.67 7.38 12.87
C TRP A 271 -9.67 6.27 13.27
N ASN A 272 -9.60 5.14 12.58
CA ASN A 272 -10.42 3.98 12.88
C ASN A 272 -9.54 2.72 12.93
N SER A 273 -9.41 2.10 14.11
CA SER A 273 -8.81 0.76 14.24
C SER A 273 -9.88 -0.27 14.60
N ARG A 274 -9.83 -1.42 13.93
CA ARG A 274 -10.82 -2.49 14.08
C ARG A 274 -10.11 -3.82 14.15
N ILE A 275 -10.16 -4.42 15.35
CA ILE A 275 -9.70 -5.78 15.59
C ILE A 275 -10.93 -6.68 15.53
N VAL A 276 -11.01 -7.53 14.51
CA VAL A 276 -12.17 -8.39 14.22
C VAL A 276 -11.83 -9.87 14.40
N THR A 277 -12.82 -10.76 14.34
CA THR A 277 -12.57 -12.21 14.38
C THR A 277 -11.88 -12.68 13.10
N GLY A 278 -10.89 -13.57 13.21
CA GLY A 278 -10.16 -14.13 12.08
C GLY A 278 -8.64 -14.00 12.25
N GLY A 279 -7.91 -14.66 11.35
CA GLY A 279 -6.45 -14.59 11.27
C GLY A 279 -5.97 -13.60 10.21
N HIS A 280 -4.89 -13.96 9.52
CA HIS A 280 -4.27 -13.16 8.46
C HIS A 280 -5.04 -13.27 7.12
N GLN A 281 -6.20 -12.62 7.04
CA GLN A 281 -7.10 -12.64 5.88
C GLN A 281 -7.99 -11.40 5.85
N GLU A 282 -8.58 -11.10 4.70
CA GLU A 282 -9.70 -10.18 4.60
C GLU A 282 -11.01 -10.92 4.93
N THR A 283 -11.76 -10.45 5.92
CA THR A 283 -13.10 -10.99 6.22
C THR A 283 -14.20 -10.20 5.49
N LYS A 284 -15.41 -10.76 5.39
CA LYS A 284 -16.59 -10.03 4.87
C LYS A 284 -16.88 -8.74 5.64
N GLU A 285 -16.65 -8.77 6.96
CA GLU A 285 -16.79 -7.59 7.81
C GLU A 285 -15.75 -6.53 7.43
N MET A 286 -14.48 -6.91 7.30
CA MET A 286 -13.42 -6.00 6.85
C MET A 286 -13.75 -5.38 5.48
N ARG A 287 -14.22 -6.21 4.54
CA ARG A 287 -14.66 -5.76 3.20
C ARG A 287 -15.68 -4.64 3.31
N LYS A 288 -16.75 -4.86 4.06
CA LYS A 288 -17.81 -3.86 4.19
C LYS A 288 -17.32 -2.58 4.87
N GLN A 289 -16.43 -2.70 5.85
CA GLN A 289 -15.89 -1.56 6.57
C GLN A 289 -15.03 -0.66 5.68
N TRP A 290 -14.12 -1.22 4.87
CA TRP A 290 -13.30 -0.38 4.00
C TRP A 290 -14.12 0.24 2.87
N GLU A 291 -15.10 -0.47 2.30
CA GLU A 291 -15.99 0.10 1.27
C GLU A 291 -16.71 1.34 1.80
N THR A 292 -17.29 1.21 3.00
CA THR A 292 -17.99 2.31 3.68
C THR A 292 -17.04 3.46 4.03
N PHE A 293 -15.81 3.13 4.43
CA PHE A 293 -14.81 4.14 4.78
C PHE A 293 -14.35 4.95 3.57
N LEU A 294 -14.12 4.29 2.42
CA LEU A 294 -13.80 4.99 1.18
C LEU A 294 -14.97 5.90 0.77
N GLN A 295 -16.21 5.40 0.74
CA GLN A 295 -17.40 6.20 0.41
C GLN A 295 -17.57 7.45 1.29
N LYS A 296 -17.16 7.38 2.56
CA LYS A 296 -17.24 8.51 3.49
C LYS A 296 -16.14 9.55 3.27
N HIS A 297 -14.93 9.13 2.91
CA HIS A 297 -13.73 9.97 3.00
C HIS A 297 -13.04 10.28 1.67
N LEU A 298 -13.38 9.56 0.59
CA LEU A 298 -12.78 9.68 -0.75
C LEU A 298 -13.78 10.17 -1.79
#